data_AF-A0A174ZYP6-F1
#
_entry.id   AF-A0A174ZYP6-F1
#
_cell.length_a   1.000
_cell.length_b   1.000
_cell.length_c   1.000
_cell.angle_alpha   90.00
_cell.angle_beta   90.00
_cell.angle_gamma   90.00
#
_symmetry.space_group_name_H-M   'P 1'
#
loop_
_entity.id
_entity.type
_entity.pdbx_description
1 polymer ?
#
loop_
_entity_poly.entity_id
_entity_poly.type
_entity_poly.pdbx_seq_one_letter_code
_entity_poly.pdbx_strand_id
1 'polypeptide(L)'
;MEKIAKFHKVSMQRFEKDWGTAFPGTDAAEIQRIYEALRLPVRATKGSAGYDFFAPAAVSLKPRETIKIPTGIRAEIQEGWVLQLFPRSSLGFTYRLQFNNTVGIIDSDYFESDNEGHIFIKMMNDSTEGKTVQIRKGDGFAQGIFLPFGICEDDDVQKQRNGGFGSTNE
;
A
#
# COMPACT_ATOMS: atom_id res chain seq x y z
N MET A 1 14.41 -3.94 19.43
CA MET A 1 13.33 -3.33 18.64
C MET A 1 12.06 -4.07 19.01
N GLU A 2 11.04 -3.34 19.42
CA GLU A 2 9.71 -3.88 19.70
C GLU A 2 9.07 -4.42 18.41
N LYS A 3 8.25 -5.46 18.52
CA LYS A 3 7.53 -6.06 17.39
C LYS A 3 6.05 -5.72 17.56
N ILE A 4 5.58 -4.69 16.86
CA ILE A 4 4.28 -4.06 17.10
C ILE A 4 3.24 -4.34 16.00
N ALA A 5 3.60 -5.10 14.96
CA ALA A 5 2.71 -5.35 13.83
C ALA A 5 3.01 -6.67 13.10
N LYS A 6 2.02 -7.13 12.34
CA LYS A 6 2.11 -8.30 11.46
C LYS A 6 1.40 -8.02 10.12
N PHE A 7 2.09 -8.32 9.03
CA PHE A 7 1.48 -8.28 7.69
C PHE A 7 0.75 -9.59 7.39
N HIS A 8 -0.41 -9.45 6.75
CA HIS A 8 -1.22 -10.56 6.25
C HIS A 8 -1.63 -10.31 4.80
N LYS A 9 -2.03 -11.35 4.08
CA LYS A 9 -2.78 -11.18 2.84
C LYS A 9 -4.25 -10.88 3.19
N VAL A 10 -4.91 -10.07 2.37
CA VAL A 10 -6.39 -10.04 2.35
C VAL A 10 -6.90 -11.36 1.78
N SER A 11 -8.18 -11.68 1.93
CA SER A 11 -8.79 -12.86 1.32
C SER A 11 -8.69 -12.82 -0.20
N MET A 12 -8.72 -14.01 -0.83
CA MET A 12 -8.72 -14.10 -2.29
C MET A 12 -9.94 -13.37 -2.88
N GLN A 13 -11.11 -13.53 -2.26
CA GLN A 13 -12.34 -12.87 -2.69
C GLN A 13 -12.22 -11.35 -2.64
N ARG A 14 -11.62 -10.81 -1.58
CA ARG A 14 -11.35 -9.39 -1.45
C ARG A 14 -10.37 -8.90 -2.50
N PHE A 15 -9.27 -9.62 -2.68
CA PHE A 15 -8.26 -9.29 -3.68
C PHE A 15 -8.85 -9.29 -5.10
N GLU A 16 -9.66 -10.29 -5.45
CA GLU A 16 -10.32 -10.39 -6.75
C GLU A 16 -11.23 -9.19 -7.03
N LYS A 17 -12.08 -8.83 -6.07
CA LYS A 17 -12.97 -7.67 -6.17
C LYS A 17 -12.18 -6.37 -6.38
N ASP A 18 -11.11 -6.18 -5.62
CA ASP A 18 -10.29 -4.98 -5.70
C ASP A 18 -9.45 -4.90 -6.97
N TRP A 19 -8.88 -6.03 -7.37
CA TRP A 19 -8.10 -6.14 -8.58
C TRP A 19 -8.96 -5.93 -9.82
N GLY A 20 -10.11 -6.59 -9.90
CA GLY A 20 -11.06 -6.41 -11.01
C GLY A 20 -11.58 -4.97 -11.13
N THR A 21 -11.69 -4.25 -10.00
CA THR A 21 -12.05 -2.82 -10.00
C THR A 21 -10.88 -1.94 -10.48
N ALA A 22 -9.65 -2.23 -10.06
CA ALA A 22 -8.47 -1.45 -10.43
C ALA A 22 -7.99 -1.71 -11.88
N PHE A 23 -8.16 -2.94 -12.35
CA PHE A 23 -7.74 -3.43 -13.67
C PHE A 23 -8.87 -4.19 -14.36
N PRO A 24 -9.91 -3.49 -14.85
CA PRO A 24 -11.05 -4.10 -15.51
C PRO A 24 -10.61 -4.97 -16.69
N GLY A 25 -11.22 -6.14 -16.83
CA GLY A 25 -10.92 -7.09 -17.91
C GLY A 25 -9.80 -8.08 -17.64
N THR A 26 -9.17 -8.04 -16.45
CA THR A 26 -8.26 -9.13 -16.02
C THR A 26 -9.06 -10.42 -15.82
N ASP A 27 -8.61 -11.54 -16.40
CA ASP A 27 -9.28 -12.83 -16.23
C ASP A 27 -9.11 -13.39 -14.81
N ALA A 28 -10.12 -14.10 -14.31
CA ALA A 28 -10.12 -14.62 -12.94
C ALA A 28 -8.94 -15.57 -12.65
N ALA A 29 -8.51 -16.35 -13.65
CA ALA A 29 -7.37 -17.25 -13.51
C ALA A 29 -6.05 -16.48 -13.36
N GLU A 30 -5.88 -15.35 -14.05
CA GLU A 30 -4.74 -14.45 -13.88
C GLU A 30 -4.78 -13.77 -12.52
N ILE A 31 -5.93 -13.30 -12.05
CA ILE A 31 -6.08 -12.73 -10.70
C ILE A 31 -5.64 -13.76 -9.64
N GLN A 32 -6.09 -15.02 -9.76
CA GLN A 32 -5.69 -16.11 -8.87
C GLN A 32 -4.16 -16.31 -8.90
N ARG A 33 -3.53 -16.35 -10.08
CA ARG A 33 -2.08 -16.46 -10.23
C ARG A 33 -1.32 -15.28 -9.62
N ILE A 34 -1.87 -14.07 -9.71
CA ILE A 34 -1.31 -12.88 -9.08
C ILE A 34 -1.38 -13.03 -7.56
N TYR A 35 -2.55 -13.40 -7.01
CA TYR A 35 -2.78 -13.56 -5.59
C TYR A 35 -1.85 -14.59 -4.92
N GLU A 36 -1.70 -15.75 -5.57
CA GLU A 36 -0.82 -16.81 -5.10
C GLU A 36 0.64 -16.36 -5.04
N ALA A 37 1.06 -15.55 -6.03
CA ALA A 37 2.42 -15.01 -6.12
C ALA A 37 2.68 -13.81 -5.20
N LEU A 38 1.67 -13.27 -4.51
CA LEU A 38 1.86 -12.13 -3.60
C LEU A 38 2.86 -12.46 -2.50
N ARG A 39 3.74 -11.50 -2.22
CA ARG A 39 4.76 -11.57 -1.18
C ARG A 39 4.44 -10.58 -0.07
N LEU A 40 4.51 -11.03 1.18
CA LEU A 40 4.38 -10.14 2.33
C LEU A 40 5.56 -9.14 2.37
N PRO A 41 5.35 -7.91 2.85
CA PRO A 41 6.42 -6.93 2.98
C PRO A 41 7.53 -7.40 3.91
N VAL A 42 8.78 -7.10 3.55
CA VAL A 42 9.97 -7.48 4.33
C VAL A 42 10.99 -6.34 4.36
N ARG A 43 11.81 -6.31 5.40
CA ARG A 43 12.95 -5.38 5.46
C ARG A 43 14.09 -5.91 4.60
N ALA A 44 14.73 -5.02 3.85
CA ALA A 44 15.85 -5.38 2.98
C ALA A 44 17.12 -5.76 3.79
N THR A 45 17.36 -5.10 4.91
CA THR A 45 18.52 -5.35 5.79
C THR A 45 18.12 -5.26 7.26
N LYS A 46 19.00 -5.72 8.16
CA LYS A 46 18.80 -5.60 9.62
C LYS A 46 18.59 -4.15 10.08
N GLY A 47 19.23 -3.18 9.41
CA GLY A 47 19.18 -1.75 9.74
C GLY A 47 18.10 -0.97 9.00
N SER A 48 17.41 -1.57 8.03
CA SER A 48 16.33 -0.90 7.31
C SER A 48 15.19 -0.56 8.27
N ALA A 49 14.65 0.65 8.18
CA ALA A 49 13.40 1.00 8.87
C ALA A 49 12.18 0.48 8.09
N GLY A 50 12.22 0.64 6.76
CA GLY A 50 11.13 0.31 5.85
C GLY A 50 10.99 -1.19 5.55
N TYR A 51 9.74 -1.63 5.43
CA TYR A 51 9.33 -2.89 4.85
C TYR A 51 8.94 -2.65 3.39
N ASP A 52 9.65 -3.28 2.45
CA ASP A 52 9.37 -3.14 1.02
C ASP A 52 8.07 -3.87 0.65
N PHE A 53 7.15 -3.17 -0.02
CA PHE A 53 5.97 -3.74 -0.67
C PHE A 53 6.32 -4.13 -2.11
N PHE A 54 5.86 -5.30 -2.53
CA PHE A 54 6.20 -5.90 -3.81
C PHE A 54 5.07 -5.76 -4.83
N ALA A 55 5.41 -5.46 -6.08
CA ALA A 55 4.43 -5.25 -7.14
C ALA A 55 3.71 -6.56 -7.49
N PRO A 56 2.37 -6.64 -7.39
CA PRO A 56 1.63 -7.86 -7.71
C PRO A 56 1.75 -8.27 -9.19
N ALA A 57 1.85 -7.27 -10.08
CA ALA A 57 2.00 -7.43 -11.52
C ALA A 57 3.01 -6.41 -12.07
N ALA A 58 3.42 -6.59 -13.32
CA ALA A 58 4.27 -5.62 -14.00
C ALA A 58 3.50 -4.31 -14.25
N VAL A 59 4.18 -3.17 -14.06
CA VAL A 59 3.62 -1.83 -14.24
C VAL A 59 4.54 -1.03 -15.15
N SER A 60 3.95 -0.46 -16.21
CA SER A 60 4.58 0.55 -17.06
C SER A 60 3.79 1.84 -16.92
N LEU A 61 4.42 2.91 -16.45
CA LEU A 61 3.76 4.19 -16.21
C LEU A 61 4.48 5.28 -16.99
N LYS A 62 3.86 5.79 -18.06
CA LYS A 62 4.39 6.91 -18.86
C LYS A 62 4.33 8.21 -18.06
N PRO A 63 5.09 9.24 -18.45
CA PRO A 63 4.97 10.56 -17.84
C PRO A 63 3.51 11.01 -17.74
N ARG A 64 3.14 11.56 -16.58
CA ARG A 64 1.82 12.10 -16.22
C ARG A 64 0.70 11.06 -16.07
N GLU A 65 0.99 9.77 -16.21
CA GLU A 65 0.02 8.70 -15.90
C GLU A 65 -0.04 8.42 -14.40
N THR A 66 -1.18 7.88 -13.95
CA THR A 66 -1.39 7.42 -12.57
C THR A 66 -1.83 5.96 -12.55
N ILE A 67 -1.52 5.28 -11.45
CA ILE A 67 -1.95 3.91 -11.21
C ILE A 67 -2.36 3.75 -9.75
N LYS A 68 -3.41 2.97 -9.49
CA LYS A 68 -3.82 2.54 -8.14
C LYS A 68 -3.62 1.04 -8.04
N ILE A 69 -2.68 0.60 -7.21
CA ILE A 69 -2.32 -0.82 -7.06
C ILE A 69 -2.98 -1.37 -5.79
N PRO A 70 -3.90 -2.35 -5.88
CA PRO A 70 -4.27 -3.20 -4.74
C PRO A 70 -3.08 -4.09 -4.41
N THR A 71 -2.49 -3.94 -3.22
CA THR A 71 -1.24 -4.64 -2.87
C THR A 71 -1.47 -6.12 -2.53
N GLY A 72 -2.70 -6.49 -2.20
CA GLY A 72 -3.10 -7.75 -1.59
C GLY A 72 -2.65 -7.89 -0.14
N ILE A 73 -2.13 -6.82 0.47
CA ILE A 73 -1.59 -6.81 1.83
C ILE A 73 -2.49 -6.01 2.75
N ARG A 74 -2.60 -6.47 3.99
CA ARG A 74 -3.15 -5.75 5.14
C ARG A 74 -2.19 -5.83 6.33
N ALA A 75 -2.30 -4.92 7.27
CA ALA A 75 -1.42 -4.84 8.43
C ALA A 75 -2.22 -4.82 9.73
N GLU A 76 -1.94 -5.78 10.61
CA GLU A 76 -2.38 -5.79 12.00
C GLU A 76 -1.36 -4.98 12.80
N ILE A 77 -1.78 -3.91 13.46
CA ILE A 77 -0.89 -2.93 14.10
C ILE A 77 -1.37 -2.70 15.53
N GLN A 78 -0.45 -2.72 16.49
CA GLN A 78 -0.73 -2.36 17.88
C GLN A 78 -1.17 -0.89 17.97
N GLU A 79 -2.11 -0.61 18.88
CA GLU A 79 -2.56 0.74 19.18
C GLU A 79 -1.40 1.67 19.59
N GLY A 80 -1.51 2.96 19.24
CA GLY A 80 -0.45 3.95 19.42
C GLY A 80 0.64 3.95 18.33
N TRP A 81 0.51 3.07 17.33
CA TRP A 81 1.39 3.01 16.16
C TRP A 81 0.64 3.21 14.85
N VAL A 82 1.33 3.78 13.88
CA VAL A 82 0.85 3.98 12.52
C VAL A 82 1.85 3.41 11.52
N LEU A 83 1.35 2.85 10.41
CA LEU A 83 2.20 2.47 9.28
C LEU A 83 2.14 3.58 8.23
N GLN A 84 3.27 4.28 8.04
CA GLN A 84 3.43 5.29 7.01
C GLN A 84 4.06 4.69 5.75
N LEU A 85 3.40 4.86 4.60
CA LEU A 85 3.85 4.38 3.31
C LEU A 85 4.56 5.49 2.53
N PHE A 86 5.72 5.16 1.98
CA PHE A 86 6.56 6.05 1.20
C PHE A 86 6.96 5.43 -0.15
N PRO A 87 7.22 6.25 -1.18
CA PRO A 87 7.92 5.79 -2.37
C PRO A 87 9.30 5.23 -2.01
N ARG A 88 9.80 4.26 -2.80
CA ARG A 88 11.22 3.88 -2.73
C ARG A 88 12.06 5.00 -3.33
N SER A 89 13.15 5.36 -2.65
CA SER A 89 14.01 6.47 -3.06
C SER A 89 14.51 6.31 -4.50
N SER A 90 14.95 5.12 -4.90
CA SER A 90 15.42 4.85 -6.26
C SER A 90 14.40 5.21 -7.34
N LEU A 91 13.12 4.90 -7.12
CA LEU A 91 12.05 5.20 -8.07
C LEU A 91 11.71 6.69 -8.08
N GLY A 92 11.70 7.33 -6.90
CA GLY A 92 11.50 8.78 -6.78
C GLY A 92 12.60 9.59 -7.46
N PHE A 93 13.88 9.27 -7.22
CA PHE A 93 15.01 9.99 -7.80
C PHE A 93 15.20 9.72 -9.30
N THR A 94 14.98 8.50 -9.76
CA THR A 94 15.26 8.13 -11.16
C THR A 94 14.13 8.55 -12.10
N TYR A 95 12.89 8.42 -11.65
CA TYR A 95 11.71 8.54 -12.50
C TYR A 95 10.70 9.61 -12.04
N ARG A 96 10.97 10.31 -10.94
CA ARG A 96 9.98 11.21 -10.32
C ARG A 96 8.65 10.51 -10.00
N LEU A 97 8.73 9.23 -9.60
CA LEU A 97 7.57 8.48 -9.14
C LEU A 97 7.16 9.00 -7.75
N GLN A 98 5.91 9.43 -7.62
CA GLN A 98 5.36 10.00 -6.40
C GLN A 98 4.07 9.29 -5.98
N PHE A 99 3.75 9.34 -4.70
CA PHE A 99 2.43 8.96 -4.21
C PHE A 99 1.47 10.13 -4.40
N ASN A 100 0.25 9.87 -4.89
CA ASN A 100 -0.74 10.92 -5.10
C ASN A 100 -1.25 11.55 -3.79
N ASN A 101 -1.07 10.87 -2.67
CA ASN A 101 -1.41 11.35 -1.33
C ASN A 101 -0.17 11.68 -0.48
N THR A 102 1.02 11.79 -1.09
CA THR A 102 2.32 12.06 -0.44
C THR A 102 2.80 10.93 0.48
N VAL A 103 2.06 10.66 1.57
CA VAL A 103 2.31 9.59 2.54
C VAL A 103 1.02 8.80 2.71
N GLY A 104 1.10 7.47 2.59
CA GLY A 104 -0.02 6.60 2.96
C GLY A 104 -0.09 6.44 4.47
N ILE A 105 -1.19 6.84 5.10
CA ILE A 105 -1.43 6.65 6.53
C ILE A 105 -2.31 5.42 6.69
N ILE A 106 -1.76 4.37 7.29
CA ILE A 106 -2.48 3.13 7.60
C ILE A 106 -2.64 3.04 9.12
N ASP A 107 -3.86 3.34 9.56
CA ASP A 107 -4.28 3.34 10.97
C ASP A 107 -4.46 1.90 11.49
N SER A 108 -4.33 1.69 12.80
CA SER A 108 -4.40 0.35 13.40
C SER A 108 -5.76 -0.33 13.23
N ASP A 109 -6.83 0.45 13.29
CA ASP A 109 -8.21 -0.03 13.11
C ASP A 109 -8.58 -0.28 11.64
N TYR A 110 -7.73 0.12 10.69
CA TYR A 110 -7.96 -0.14 9.27
C TYR A 110 -8.01 -1.63 8.96
N PHE A 111 -7.33 -2.46 9.76
CA PHE A 111 -7.30 -3.92 9.60
C PHE A 111 -8.70 -4.56 9.62
N GLU A 112 -9.64 -3.98 10.37
CA GLU A 112 -11.00 -4.50 10.53
C GLU A 112 -12.03 -3.84 9.59
N SER A 113 -11.60 -2.90 8.75
CA SER A 113 -12.47 -2.21 7.80
C SER A 113 -13.12 -3.18 6.79
N ASP A 114 -14.26 -2.81 6.20
CA ASP A 114 -15.04 -3.61 5.24
C ASP A 114 -14.27 -4.13 4.01
N ASN A 115 -13.14 -3.51 3.69
CA ASN A 115 -12.23 -4.00 2.65
C ASN A 115 -11.13 -4.91 3.21
N GLU A 116 -11.32 -5.48 4.39
CA GLU A 116 -10.36 -6.28 5.17
C GLU A 116 -9.05 -5.54 5.48
N GLY A 117 -9.04 -4.20 5.48
CA GLY A 117 -7.82 -3.41 5.61
C GLY A 117 -6.86 -3.54 4.43
N HIS A 118 -7.37 -3.85 3.24
CA HIS A 118 -6.58 -3.97 2.03
C HIS A 118 -5.90 -2.64 1.69
N ILE A 119 -4.58 -2.63 1.78
CA ILE A 119 -3.75 -1.46 1.47
C ILE A 119 -3.67 -1.28 -0.04
N PHE A 120 -3.96 -0.08 -0.53
CA PHE A 120 -3.69 0.33 -1.90
C PHE A 120 -2.66 1.44 -1.94
N ILE A 121 -1.87 1.45 -3.00
CA ILE A 121 -0.87 2.48 -3.25
C ILE A 121 -1.18 3.15 -4.57
N LYS A 122 -1.49 4.44 -4.53
CA LYS A 122 -1.77 5.27 -5.71
C LYS A 122 -0.57 6.14 -6.03
N MET A 123 -0.03 5.97 -7.23
CA MET A 123 1.20 6.64 -7.66
C MET A 123 1.02 7.34 -9.00
N MET A 124 1.83 8.37 -9.22
CA MET A 124 1.94 9.11 -10.47
C MET A 124 3.40 9.15 -10.90
N ASN A 125 3.63 9.02 -12.20
CA ASN A 125 4.91 9.38 -12.81
C ASN A 125 4.90 10.88 -13.11
N ASP A 126 5.56 11.69 -12.28
CA ASP A 126 5.66 13.15 -12.48
C ASP A 126 6.91 13.55 -13.29
N SER A 127 7.40 12.66 -14.15
CA SER A 127 8.57 12.94 -14.97
C SER A 127 8.35 14.12 -15.92
N THR A 128 9.21 15.14 -15.83
CA THR A 128 9.35 16.22 -16.81
C THR A 128 10.39 15.90 -17.90
N GLU A 129 11.12 14.79 -17.75
CA GLU A 129 12.21 14.36 -18.63
C GLU A 129 11.81 13.24 -19.61
N GLY A 130 10.50 12.95 -19.73
CA GLY A 130 10.01 11.92 -20.64
C GLY A 130 10.28 10.46 -20.22
N LYS A 131 10.80 10.21 -19.00
CA LYS A 131 11.14 8.84 -18.54
C LYS A 131 9.89 8.05 -18.16
N THR A 132 9.75 6.86 -18.74
CA THR A 132 8.73 5.87 -18.37
C THR A 132 9.21 5.02 -17.20
N VAL A 133 8.38 4.87 -16.16
CA VAL A 133 8.64 3.96 -15.04
C VAL A 133 8.35 2.53 -15.48
N GLN A 134 9.25 1.61 -15.19
CA GLN A 134 9.07 0.18 -15.41
C GLN A 134 9.31 -0.57 -14.10
N ILE A 135 8.29 -1.22 -13.56
CA ILE A 135 8.33 -2.03 -12.35
C ILE A 135 7.95 -3.45 -12.75
N ARG A 136 8.78 -4.45 -12.47
CA ARG A 136 8.47 -5.84 -12.79
C ARG A 136 7.63 -6.46 -11.68
N LYS A 137 6.90 -7.52 -12.00
CA LYS A 137 6.22 -8.34 -11.00
C LYS A 137 7.23 -8.79 -9.94
N GLY A 138 6.88 -8.59 -8.67
CA GLY A 138 7.70 -8.96 -7.52
C GLY A 138 8.81 -7.98 -7.16
N ASP A 139 8.99 -6.88 -7.90
CA ASP A 139 9.92 -5.81 -7.53
C ASP A 139 9.37 -5.02 -6.34
N GLY A 140 10.26 -4.60 -5.43
CA GLY A 140 9.90 -3.64 -4.39
C GLY A 140 9.58 -2.29 -5.02
N PHE A 141 8.40 -1.73 -4.78
CA PHE A 141 7.97 -0.47 -5.41
C PHE A 141 7.58 0.63 -4.41
N ALA A 142 7.28 0.25 -3.17
CA ALA A 142 6.96 1.14 -2.07
C ALA A 142 7.58 0.58 -0.79
N GLN A 143 7.65 1.38 0.27
CA GLN A 143 8.10 0.94 1.58
C GLN A 143 7.20 1.48 2.69
N GLY A 144 7.00 0.70 3.74
CA GLY A 144 6.23 1.11 4.92
C GLY A 144 7.10 1.19 6.17
N ILE A 145 6.99 2.26 6.95
CA ILE A 145 7.70 2.46 8.22
C ILE A 145 6.67 2.60 9.34
N PHE A 146 6.85 1.83 10.41
CA PHE A 146 6.05 1.96 11.61
C PHE A 146 6.61 3.08 12.49
N LEU A 147 5.73 3.98 12.93
CA LEU A 147 6.08 5.09 13.81
C LEU A 147 5.07 5.19 14.95
N PRO A 148 5.50 5.53 16.17
CA PRO A 148 4.56 5.91 17.23
C PRO A 148 3.90 7.24 16.87
N PHE A 149 2.67 7.44 17.32
CA PHE A 149 1.96 8.72 17.20
C PHE A 149 1.31 9.12 18.53
N GLY A 150 0.93 10.39 18.66
CA GLY A 150 0.21 10.92 19.81
C GLY A 150 -1.21 11.37 19.41
N ILE A 151 -2.07 11.50 20.41
CA ILE A 151 -3.43 12.04 20.29
C ILE A 151 -3.53 13.38 21.05
N CYS A 152 -4.56 14.17 20.77
CA CYS A 152 -4.80 15.43 21.48
C CYS A 152 -5.27 15.18 22.92
N GLU A 153 -5.07 16.17 23.81
CA GLU A 153 -5.50 16.07 25.23
C GLU A 153 -7.02 15.90 25.37
N ASP A 154 -7.77 16.48 24.45
CA ASP A 154 -9.24 16.50 24.38
C ASP A 154 -9.82 15.48 23.38
N ASP A 155 -9.03 14.47 22.97
CA ASP A 155 -9.51 13.41 22.09
C ASP A 155 -10.52 12.49 22.80
N ASP A 156 -11.78 12.53 22.37
CA ASP A 156 -12.88 11.71 22.87
C ASP A 156 -13.48 10.78 21.80
N VAL A 157 -12.79 10.58 20.68
CA VAL A 157 -13.31 9.82 19.53
C VAL A 157 -13.58 8.36 19.92
N GLN A 158 -14.85 7.95 19.82
CA GLN A 158 -15.29 6.56 20.06
C GLN A 158 -15.63 5.80 18.76
N LYS A 159 -15.66 6.50 17.62
CA LYS A 159 -16.00 5.89 16.32
C LYS A 159 -14.85 5.01 15.86
N GLN A 160 -15.14 3.76 15.53
CA GLN A 160 -14.23 2.89 14.79
C GLN A 160 -14.37 3.15 13.29
N ARG A 161 -13.29 2.95 12.53
CA ARG A 161 -13.32 3.13 11.08
C ARG A 161 -14.17 2.09 10.37
N ASN A 162 -15.19 2.55 9.65
CA ASN A 162 -15.99 1.72 8.73
C ASN A 162 -15.56 1.99 7.28
N GLY A 163 -14.74 1.09 6.70
CA GLY A 163 -14.38 1.09 5.27
C GLY A 163 -13.13 1.90 4.88
N GLY A 164 -12.71 1.78 3.62
CA GLY A 164 -11.49 2.39 3.07
C GLY A 164 -11.71 3.41 1.95
N PHE A 165 -10.84 4.42 1.88
CA PHE A 165 -10.85 5.57 0.96
C PHE A 165 -12.07 6.50 1.12
N GLY A 166 -11.92 7.56 1.92
CA GLY A 166 -12.94 8.61 2.05
C GLY A 166 -14.04 8.35 3.09
N SER A 167 -13.91 7.28 3.88
CA SER A 167 -14.88 6.85 4.91
C SER A 167 -14.93 7.71 6.18
N THR A 168 -14.07 8.72 6.30
CA THR A 168 -14.07 9.65 7.45
C THR A 168 -14.70 11.00 7.13
N ASN A 169 -15.24 11.19 5.92
CA ASN A 169 -15.95 12.41 5.55
C ASN A 169 -17.46 12.23 5.81
N GLU A 170 -17.84 12.23 7.09
CA GLU A 170 -19.16 12.65 7.58
C GLU A 170 -19.00 13.53 8.82
#